data_AF-A0A0B5DCP9-F1
#
_entry.id   AF-A0A0B5DCP9-F1
#
_cell.length_a   1.000
_cell.length_b   1.000
_cell.length_c   1.000
_cell.angle_alpha   90.00
_cell.angle_beta   90.00
_cell.angle_gamma   90.00
#
_symmetry.space_group_name_H-M   'P 1'
#
loop_
_entity.id
_entity.type
_entity.pdbx_description
1 polymer ?
#
loop_
_entity_poly.entity_id
_entity_poly.type
_entity_poly.pdbx_seq_one_letter_code
_entity_poly.pdbx_strand_id
1 'polypeptide(L)'
;MNADQNSALHVTTVPVRWSDFDRYGHIMNANYIEVAQEARLQFAEEEFTARGHDFAVFVRHLDVDYLRPVMPDTTELLIETQVVEIGNTSFTTRQEIKDRQGRIACIVECVQVAIDLNTERPRSITELEMKILTRAEDLDQLEAGDSDK
;
A
#
# COMPACT_ATOMS: atom_id res chain seq x y z
N MET A 1 22.08 2.99 -6.59
CA MET A 1 21.45 4.17 -5.95
C MET A 1 20.63 3.63 -4.80
N ASN A 2 20.88 4.14 -3.61
CA ASN A 2 20.74 3.43 -2.34
C ASN A 2 19.28 3.21 -1.95
N ALA A 3 18.88 1.94 -1.84
CA ALA A 3 17.68 1.51 -1.14
C ALA A 3 17.96 1.56 0.37
N ASP A 4 17.87 2.76 0.93
CA ASP A 4 17.62 3.00 2.35
C ASP A 4 16.61 4.15 2.40
N GLN A 5 15.37 3.86 1.99
CA GLN A 5 14.22 4.74 2.21
C GLN A 5 13.25 3.97 3.10
N ASN A 6 13.48 4.10 4.40
CA ASN A 6 12.65 3.55 5.46
C ASN A 6 11.32 4.35 5.51
N SER A 7 10.47 4.22 4.48
CA SER A 7 9.14 4.85 4.51
C SER A 7 8.29 4.14 5.57
N ALA A 8 7.55 4.93 6.34
CA ALA A 8 6.79 4.41 7.46
C ALA A 8 5.66 3.47 6.99
N LEU A 9 5.49 2.36 7.70
CA LEU A 9 4.53 1.31 7.38
C LEU A 9 3.09 1.81 7.59
N HIS A 10 2.25 1.78 6.56
CA HIS A 10 0.80 2.00 6.71
C HIS A 10 0.11 0.66 6.92
N VAL A 11 -0.65 0.52 8.01
CA VAL A 11 -1.25 -0.75 8.41
C VAL A 11 -2.75 -0.63 8.30
N THR A 12 -3.33 -1.49 7.46
CA THR A 12 -4.77 -1.56 7.22
C THR A 12 -5.30 -2.95 7.54
N THR A 13 -6.52 -3.02 8.06
CA THR A 13 -7.25 -4.29 8.20
C THR A 13 -8.40 -4.33 7.21
N VAL A 14 -8.41 -5.33 6.32
CA VAL A 14 -9.47 -5.51 5.32
C VAL A 14 -10.29 -6.76 5.65
N PRO A 15 -11.62 -6.66 5.78
CA PRO A 15 -12.47 -7.82 6.04
C PRO A 15 -12.52 -8.74 4.82
N VAL A 16 -12.41 -10.05 5.06
CA VAL A 16 -12.55 -11.08 4.03
C VAL A 16 -14.03 -11.45 3.89
N ARG A 17 -14.54 -11.39 2.66
CA ARG A 17 -15.91 -11.74 2.31
C ARG A 17 -16.01 -13.22 1.95
N TRP A 18 -17.21 -13.79 2.12
CA TRP A 18 -17.48 -15.16 1.64
C TRP A 18 -17.22 -15.30 0.13
N SER A 19 -17.51 -14.26 -0.65
CA SER A 19 -17.27 -14.21 -2.10
C SER A 19 -15.79 -14.19 -2.49
N ASP A 20 -14.88 -13.97 -1.54
CA ASP A 20 -13.44 -13.96 -1.81
C ASP A 20 -12.87 -15.36 -1.96
N PHE A 21 -13.56 -16.37 -1.46
CA PHE A 21 -13.13 -17.76 -1.54
C PHE A 21 -13.60 -18.41 -2.84
N ASP A 22 -12.71 -19.17 -3.46
CA ASP A 22 -13.04 -19.99 -4.60
C ASP A 22 -13.55 -21.39 -4.18
N ARG A 23 -13.87 -22.22 -5.17
CA ARG A 23 -14.37 -23.59 -4.94
C ARG A 23 -13.38 -24.52 -4.24
N TYR A 24 -12.10 -24.17 -4.17
CA TYR A 24 -11.04 -24.94 -3.53
C TYR A 24 -10.84 -24.54 -2.06
N GLY A 25 -11.61 -23.57 -1.57
CA GLY A 25 -11.66 -23.23 -0.15
C GLY A 25 -10.49 -22.36 0.30
N HIS A 26 -9.95 -21.54 -0.60
CA HIS A 26 -8.99 -20.48 -0.27
C HIS A 26 -9.33 -19.21 -1.04
N ILE A 27 -8.77 -18.07 -0.62
CA ILE A 27 -9.00 -16.80 -1.32
C ILE A 27 -8.58 -16.93 -2.80
N MET A 28 -9.41 -16.40 -3.69
CA MET A 28 -9.14 -16.33 -5.13
C MET A 28 -7.93 -15.43 -5.38
N ASN A 29 -7.07 -15.83 -6.31
CA ASN A 29 -5.84 -15.10 -6.67
C ASN A 29 -6.07 -13.60 -6.95
N ALA A 30 -7.11 -13.25 -7.70
CA ALA A 30 -7.43 -11.86 -8.02
C ALA A 30 -7.89 -11.05 -6.78
N ASN A 31 -8.47 -11.69 -5.77
CA ASN A 31 -8.96 -10.98 -4.59
C ASN A 31 -7.83 -10.52 -3.68
N TYR A 32 -6.63 -11.12 -3.76
CA TYR A 32 -5.44 -10.54 -3.13
C TYR A 32 -5.09 -9.16 -3.73
N ILE A 33 -5.32 -8.97 -5.03
CA ILE A 33 -5.08 -7.68 -5.71
C ILE A 33 -6.13 -6.67 -5.26
N GLU A 34 -7.39 -7.09 -5.13
CA GLU A 34 -8.48 -6.23 -4.65
C GLU A 34 -8.25 -5.77 -3.21
N VAL A 35 -7.92 -6.66 -2.27
CA VAL A 35 -7.64 -6.25 -0.88
C VAL A 35 -6.38 -5.37 -0.78
N ALA A 36 -5.38 -5.60 -1.64
CA ALA A 36 -4.22 -4.71 -1.74
C ALA A 36 -4.63 -3.32 -2.27
N GLN A 37 -5.52 -3.26 -3.25
CA GLN A 37 -6.08 -2.01 -3.75
C GLN A 37 -6.88 -1.27 -2.67
N GLU A 38 -7.71 -1.96 -1.90
CA GLU A 38 -8.45 -1.36 -0.78
C GLU A 38 -7.49 -0.73 0.25
N ALA A 39 -6.41 -1.43 0.61
CA ALA A 39 -5.38 -0.88 1.49
C ALA A 39 -4.68 0.36 0.88
N ARG A 40 -4.42 0.38 -0.44
CA ARG A 40 -3.87 1.58 -1.12
C ARG A 40 -4.86 2.73 -1.14
N LEU A 41 -6.16 2.47 -1.31
CA LEU A 41 -7.19 3.50 -1.26
C LEU A 41 -7.31 4.09 0.13
N GLN A 42 -7.22 3.28 1.19
CA GLN A 42 -7.23 3.77 2.55
C GLN A 42 -5.97 4.60 2.87
N PHE A 43 -4.79 4.15 2.43
CA PHE A 43 -3.57 4.96 2.49
C PHE A 43 -3.73 6.31 1.77
N ALA A 44 -4.28 6.31 0.56
CA ALA A 44 -4.50 7.55 -0.20
C ALA A 44 -5.51 8.48 0.50
N GLU A 45 -6.58 7.93 1.07
CA GLU A 45 -7.58 8.70 1.81
C GLU A 45 -6.99 9.37 3.05
N GLU A 46 -6.25 8.63 3.87
CA GLU A 46 -5.70 9.13 5.14
C GLU A 46 -4.54 10.12 4.92
N GLU A 47 -3.70 9.86 3.92
CA GLU A 47 -2.48 10.65 3.71
C GLU A 47 -2.65 11.80 2.72
N PHE A 48 -3.62 11.74 1.81
CA PHE A 48 -3.85 12.79 0.80
C PHE A 48 -5.23 13.43 0.95
N THR A 49 -6.31 12.66 0.76
CA THR A 49 -7.67 13.23 0.66
C THR A 49 -8.09 13.94 1.94
N ALA A 50 -7.92 13.30 3.09
CA ALA A 50 -8.27 13.84 4.41
C ALA A 50 -7.47 15.11 4.76
N ARG A 51 -6.31 15.29 4.13
CA ARG A 51 -5.45 16.49 4.25
C ARG A 51 -5.74 17.55 3.18
N GLY A 52 -6.73 17.33 2.32
CA GLY A 52 -7.15 18.26 1.27
C GLY A 52 -6.29 18.23 0.01
N HIS A 53 -5.57 17.13 -0.23
CA HIS A 53 -4.75 16.95 -1.42
C HIS A 53 -5.42 15.98 -2.40
N ASP A 54 -5.64 16.43 -3.64
CA ASP A 54 -6.13 15.56 -4.71
C ASP A 54 -4.94 14.82 -5.35
N PHE A 55 -4.90 13.50 -5.18
CA PHE A 55 -3.81 12.65 -5.65
C PHE A 55 -4.33 11.50 -6.50
N ALA A 56 -4.47 11.76 -7.80
CA ALA A 56 -4.87 10.77 -8.77
C ALA A 56 -3.70 9.93 -9.29
N VAL A 57 -3.82 8.61 -9.18
CA VAL A 57 -2.80 7.65 -9.62
C VAL A 57 -3.43 6.49 -10.37
N PHE A 58 -2.77 6.03 -11.43
CA PHE A 58 -3.17 4.82 -12.18
C PHE A 58 -2.15 3.70 -11.98
N VAL A 59 -2.65 2.47 -11.85
CA VAL A 59 -1.81 1.27 -11.78
C VAL A 59 -1.17 1.02 -13.14
N ARG A 60 0.17 0.96 -13.17
CA ARG A 60 0.97 0.69 -14.38
C ARG A 60 1.46 -0.75 -14.43
N HIS A 61 1.75 -1.35 -13.29
CA HIS A 61 2.28 -2.70 -13.18
C HIS A 61 1.95 -3.30 -11.81
N LEU A 62 1.70 -4.60 -11.78
CA LEU A 62 1.53 -5.40 -10.58
C LEU A 62 2.45 -6.62 -10.68
N ASP A 63 3.21 -6.87 -9.62
CA ASP A 63 3.92 -8.11 -9.34
C ASP A 63 3.32 -8.73 -8.07
N VAL A 64 3.07 -10.04 -8.08
CA VAL A 64 2.31 -10.71 -7.01
C VAL A 64 2.90 -12.08 -6.71
N ASP A 65 3.42 -12.22 -5.50
CA ASP A 65 3.94 -13.47 -4.96
C ASP A 65 2.94 -14.11 -3.99
N TYR A 66 2.34 -15.23 -4.41
CA TYR A 66 1.43 -16.03 -3.57
C TYR A 66 2.22 -17.07 -2.75
N LEU A 67 2.55 -16.73 -1.51
CA LEU A 67 3.39 -17.56 -0.65
C LEU A 67 2.60 -18.66 0.07
N ARG A 68 1.38 -18.35 0.52
CA ARG A 68 0.53 -19.27 1.29
C ARG A 68 -0.96 -19.00 1.02
N PRO A 69 -1.80 -20.04 1.00
CA PRO A 69 -3.24 -19.85 0.87
C PRO A 69 -3.85 -19.31 2.17
N VAL A 70 -4.69 -18.28 2.05
CA VAL A 70 -5.58 -17.83 3.13
C VAL A 70 -6.85 -18.68 3.14
N MET A 71 -7.16 -19.24 4.31
CA MET A 71 -8.27 -20.17 4.51
C MET A 71 -9.51 -19.47 5.11
N PRO A 72 -10.72 -20.06 5.04
CA PRO A 72 -11.98 -19.44 5.49
C PRO A 72 -12.09 -19.12 6.98
N ASP A 73 -11.15 -19.59 7.79
CA ASP A 73 -11.04 -19.24 9.21
C ASP A 73 -10.38 -17.86 9.42
N THR A 74 -9.88 -17.23 8.36
CA THR A 74 -9.36 -15.86 8.36
C THR A 74 -10.46 -14.90 7.90
N THR A 75 -11.01 -14.13 8.84
CA THR A 75 -12.12 -13.19 8.59
C THR A 75 -11.65 -11.79 8.25
N GLU A 76 -10.39 -11.48 8.51
CA GLU A 76 -9.75 -10.20 8.23
C GLU A 76 -8.29 -10.42 7.85
N LEU A 77 -7.78 -9.58 6.95
CA LEU A 77 -6.40 -9.56 6.53
C LEU A 77 -5.74 -8.29 7.03
N LEU A 78 -4.55 -8.44 7.60
CA LEU A 78 -3.69 -7.31 7.92
C LEU A 78 -2.80 -7.03 6.71
N ILE A 79 -2.90 -5.82 6.16
CA ILE A 79 -2.08 -5.38 5.03
C ILE A 79 -1.15 -4.28 5.49
N GLU A 80 0.14 -4.53 5.32
CA GLU A 80 1.19 -3.56 5.58
C GLU A 80 1.67 -2.98 4.26
N THR A 81 1.46 -1.68 4.05
CA THR A 81 1.77 -0.96 2.82
C THR A 81 2.95 -0.05 3.05
N GLN A 82 3.95 -0.14 2.17
CA GLN A 82 5.16 0.67 2.20
C GLN A 82 5.47 1.23 0.80
N VAL A 83 5.90 2.49 0.70
CA VAL A 83 6.42 3.04 -0.56
C VAL A 83 7.91 2.71 -0.65
N VAL A 84 8.31 1.86 -1.60
CA VAL A 84 9.68 1.32 -1.69
C VAL A 84 10.53 2.01 -2.76
N GLU A 85 9.90 2.71 -3.70
CA GLU A 85 10.59 3.46 -4.75
C GLU A 85 9.76 4.67 -5.17
N ILE A 86 10.43 5.80 -5.43
CA ILE A 86 9.81 7.01 -5.99
C ILE A 86 10.67 7.50 -7.16
N GLY A 87 10.07 7.53 -8.35
CA GLY A 87 10.63 8.12 -9.56
C GLY A 87 10.09 9.52 -9.84
N ASN A 88 10.21 9.98 -11.09
CA ASN A 88 9.72 11.31 -11.48
C ASN A 88 8.18 11.37 -11.56
N THR A 89 7.55 10.40 -12.23
CA THR A 89 6.10 10.37 -12.47
C THR A 89 5.41 9.16 -11.82
N SER A 90 6.18 8.29 -11.18
CA SER A 90 5.69 7.02 -10.66
C SER A 90 6.32 6.68 -9.32
N PHE A 91 5.65 5.85 -8.54
CA PHE A 91 6.15 5.29 -7.30
C PHE A 91 5.69 3.83 -7.17
N THR A 92 6.40 3.07 -6.36
CA THR A 92 6.14 1.65 -6.13
C THR A 92 5.72 1.44 -4.69
N THR A 93 4.56 0.85 -4.48
CA THR A 93 4.13 0.36 -3.15
C THR A 93 4.36 -1.14 -3.06
N ARG A 94 5.01 -1.57 -1.99
CA ARG A 94 5.10 -2.99 -1.60
C ARG A 94 4.13 -3.25 -0.47
N GLN A 95 3.32 -4.30 -0.61
CA GLN A 95 2.25 -4.63 0.34
C GLN A 95 2.38 -6.07 0.80
N GLU A 96 2.50 -6.28 2.11
CA GLU A 96 2.48 -7.60 2.71
C GLU A 96 1.09 -7.90 3.26
N ILE A 97 0.46 -8.94 2.72
CA ILE A 97 -0.86 -9.40 3.16
C ILE A 97 -0.64 -10.56 4.14
N LYS A 98 -1.08 -10.38 5.38
CA LYS A 98 -0.90 -11.32 6.48
C LYS A 98 -2.22 -11.97 6.87
N ASP A 99 -2.16 -13.27 7.14
CA ASP A 99 -3.29 -14.04 7.65
C ASP A 99 -3.55 -13.79 9.15
N ARG A 100 -4.58 -14.43 9.71
CA ARG A 100 -4.94 -14.32 11.14
C ARG A 100 -3.83 -14.71 12.12
N GLN A 101 -2.78 -15.41 11.66
CA GLN A 101 -1.63 -15.82 12.47
C GLN A 101 -0.46 -14.85 12.29
N GLY A 102 -0.64 -13.75 11.56
CA GLY A 102 0.40 -12.78 11.24
C GLY A 102 1.41 -13.27 10.20
N ARG A 103 1.11 -14.37 9.50
CA ARG A 103 2.02 -14.94 8.49
C ARG A 103 1.77 -14.27 7.15
N ILE A 104 2.84 -13.86 6.48
CA ILE A 104 2.73 -13.34 5.12
C ILE A 104 2.19 -14.45 4.21
N ALA A 105 1.04 -14.17 3.61
CA ALA A 105 0.34 -15.04 2.67
C ALA A 105 0.59 -14.61 1.23
N CYS A 106 0.66 -13.29 0.99
CA CYS A 106 0.88 -12.73 -0.34
C CYS A 106 1.69 -11.43 -0.23
N ILE A 107 2.56 -11.18 -1.21
CA ILE A 107 3.26 -9.91 -1.39
C ILE A 107 2.78 -9.31 -2.72
N VAL A 108 2.37 -8.04 -2.70
CA VAL A 108 1.95 -7.30 -3.88
C VAL A 108 2.85 -6.08 -4.05
N GLU A 109 3.58 -6.01 -5.16
CA GLU A 109 4.26 -4.79 -5.60
C GLU A 109 3.46 -4.11 -6.70
N CYS A 110 3.17 -2.83 -6.52
CA CYS A 110 2.34 -2.05 -7.43
C CYS A 110 3.06 -0.77 -7.82
N VAL A 111 3.33 -0.64 -9.12
CA VAL A 111 3.85 0.59 -9.71
C VAL A 111 2.66 1.46 -10.10
N GLN A 112 2.61 2.66 -9.54
CA GLN A 112 1.54 3.64 -9.75
C GLN A 112 2.10 4.90 -10.39
N VAL A 113 1.36 5.48 -11.34
CA VAL A 113 1.75 6.68 -12.08
C VAL A 113 0.82 7.82 -11.69
N ALA A 114 1.39 8.97 -11.30
CA ALA A 114 0.62 10.17 -11.00
C ALA A 114 0.01 10.76 -12.29
N ILE A 115 -1.28 11.07 -12.27
CA ILE A 115 -2.04 11.54 -13.43
C ILE A 115 -2.55 12.96 -13.19
N ASP A 116 -2.54 13.78 -14.23
CA ASP A 116 -3.31 15.02 -14.28
C ASP A 116 -4.73 14.69 -14.78
N LEU A 117 -5.73 14.86 -13.91
CA LEU A 117 -7.12 14.53 -14.21
C LEU A 117 -7.74 15.38 -15.32
N ASN A 118 -7.19 16.56 -15.63
CA ASN A 118 -7.70 17.39 -16.72
C ASN A 118 -7.22 16.91 -18.09
N THR A 119 -6.02 16.34 -18.14
CA THR A 119 -5.37 15.95 -19.40
C THR A 119 -5.26 14.45 -19.60
N GLU A 120 -5.55 13.65 -18.56
CA GLU A 120 -5.41 12.19 -18.51
C GLU A 120 -3.99 11.72 -18.86
N ARG A 121 -2.98 12.54 -18.56
CA ARG A 121 -1.57 12.27 -18.85
C ARG A 121 -0.73 12.12 -17.58
N PRO A 122 0.38 11.36 -17.63
CA PRO A 122 1.35 11.32 -16.56
C PRO A 122 1.88 12.72 -16.23
N ARG A 123 1.97 13.02 -14.93
CA ARG A 123 2.59 14.25 -14.40
C ARG A 123 3.69 13.91 -13.43
N SER A 124 4.58 14.86 -13.18
CA SER A 124 5.57 14.73 -12.12
C SER A 124 4.89 14.68 -10.75
N ILE A 125 5.46 13.85 -9.88
CA ILE A 125 5.16 13.83 -8.45
C ILE A 125 5.73 15.13 -7.86
N THR A 126 4.91 15.86 -7.11
CA THR A 126 5.30 17.13 -6.51
C THR A 126 6.17 16.90 -5.27
N GLU A 127 6.90 17.93 -4.83
CA GLU A 127 7.70 17.84 -3.58
C GLU A 127 6.83 17.54 -2.35
N LEU A 128 5.61 18.08 -2.32
CA LEU A 128 4.65 17.81 -1.25
C LEU A 128 4.22 16.34 -1.25
N GLU A 129 3.84 15.81 -2.41
CA GLU A 129 3.47 14.40 -2.55
C GLU A 129 4.64 13.48 -2.21
N MET A 130 5.87 13.85 -2.58
CA MET A 130 7.06 13.09 -2.21
C MET A 130 7.26 13.03 -0.70
N LYS A 131 7.05 14.14 0.02
CA LYS A 131 7.11 14.16 1.49
C LYS A 131 6.03 13.28 2.13
N ILE A 132 4.81 13.30 1.59
CA ILE A 132 3.71 12.46 2.04
C ILE A 132 4.01 10.98 1.78
N LEU A 133 4.42 10.62 0.55
CA LEU A 133 4.74 9.25 0.15
C LEU A 133 5.88 8.64 0.95
N THR A 134 6.89 9.44 1.31
CA THR A 134 8.00 9.00 2.17
C THR A 134 7.63 9.00 3.65
N ARG A 135 6.49 9.58 4.01
CA ARG A 135 6.05 9.80 5.40
C ARG A 135 7.14 10.45 6.26
N ALA A 136 7.85 11.41 5.67
CA ALA A 136 8.98 12.08 6.32
C ALA A 136 8.60 12.76 7.65
N GLU A 137 7.33 13.19 7.82
CA GLU A 137 6.86 13.88 9.03
C GLU A 137 6.64 12.94 10.24
N ASP A 138 6.45 11.63 10.02
CA ASP A 138 6.28 10.65 11.11
C ASP A 138 7.65 10.19 11.69
N LEU A 139 8.72 10.27 10.90
CA LEU A 139 10.08 9.95 11.34
C LEU A 139 10.63 11.01 12.32
N ASP A 140 10.32 12.28 12.08
CA ASP A 140 10.73 13.38 12.98
C ASP A 140 10.08 13.29 14.38
N GLN A 141 8.89 12.70 14.48
CA GLN A 141 8.19 12.48 15.76
C GLN A 141 8.73 11.25 16.53
N LEU A 142 9.33 10.28 15.83
CA LEU A 142 9.99 9.13 16.45
C LEU A 142 11.38 9.51 16.99
N GLU A 143 12.13 10.38 16.32
CA GLU A 143 13.43 10.87 16.82
C GLU A 143 13.28 11.85 17.99
N ALA A 144 12.19 12.63 18.06
CA ALA A 144 11.90 13.51 19.18
C ALA A 144 11.49 12.78 20.47
N GLY A 145 11.22 11.48 20.41
CA GLY A 145 10.77 10.66 21.55
C GLY A 145 11.87 9.98 22.35
N ASP A 146 13.12 9.97 21.87
CA ASP A 146 14.24 9.21 22.49
C ASP A 146 15.29 10.09 23.17
N SER A 147 15.02 11.40 23.33
CA SER A 147 15.93 12.34 24.00
C SER A 147 15.57 12.65 25.46
N ASP A 148 14.76 11.82 26.12
CA ASP A 148 14.48 11.99 27.55
C ASP A 148 14.27 10.63 28.25
N LYS A 149 15.38 9.95 28.58
CA LYS A 149 15.53 9.07 29.75
C LYS A 149 16.98 8.69 30.04
#